data_AF-A0A552M2C6-F1
#
_entry.id   AF-A0A552M2C6-F1
#
_cell.length_a   1.000
_cell.length_b   1.000
_cell.length_c   1.000
_cell.angle_alpha   90.00
_cell.angle_beta   90.00
_cell.angle_gamma   90.00
#
_symmetry.space_group_name_H-M   'P 1'
#
loop_
_entity.id
_entity.type
_entity.pdbx_description
1 polymer ?
#
loop_
_entity_poly.entity_id
_entity_poly.type
_entity_poly.pdbx_seq_one_letter_code
_entity_poly.pdbx_strand_id
1 'polypeptide(L)' 'MITLQQVRCPNCGNFAERQHILEHHLISTACSHCDYLLISCSLTGNVLECYAPGIGLRN' A
#
# COMPACT_ATOMS: atom_id res chain seq x y z
N MET A 1 15.39 6.08 8.27
CA MET A 1 15.60 6.06 6.80
C MET A 1 14.34 5.56 6.10
N ILE A 2 13.94 6.21 5.01
CA ILE A 2 12.76 5.84 4.21
C ILE A 2 13.23 5.39 2.83
N THR A 3 12.71 4.25 2.34
CA THR A 3 12.95 3.77 0.98
C THR A 3 11.64 3.75 0.20
N LEU A 4 11.65 4.36 -0.98
CA LEU A 4 10.52 4.42 -1.91
C LEU A 4 10.68 3.39 -3.03
N GLN A 5 9.59 2.70 -3.35
CA GLN A 5 9.53 1.73 -4.44
C GLN A 5 8.21 1.88 -5.21
N GLN A 6 8.28 1.76 -6.53
CA GLN A 6 7.09 1.68 -7.36
C GLN A 6 6.64 0.22 -7.47
N VAL A 7 5.37 -0.05 -7.17
CA VAL A 7 4.76 -1.38 -7.21
C VAL A 7 3.45 -1.37 -8.01
N ARG A 8 2.90 -2.54 -8.30
CA ARG A 8 1.53 -2.67 -8.80
C ARG A 8 0.55 -2.63 -7.62
N CYS A 9 -0.48 -1.81 -7.74
CA CYS A 9 -1.56 -1.71 -6.77
C CYS A 9 -2.29 -3.06 -6.68
N PRO A 10 -2.40 -3.66 -5.48
CA PRO A 10 -3.07 -4.95 -5.32
C PRO A 10 -4.59 -4.85 -5.55
N ASN A 11 -5.17 -3.64 -5.47
CA ASN A 11 -6.59 -3.43 -5.70
C ASN A 11 -6.94 -3.25 -7.18
N CYS A 12 -6.26 -2.35 -7.89
CA CYS A 12 -6.65 -1.97 -9.26
C CYS A 12 -5.62 -2.29 -10.35
N GLY A 13 -4.42 -2.77 -9.99
CA GLY A 13 -3.33 -3.07 -10.93
C GLY A 13 -2.56 -1.87 -11.48
N ASN A 14 -2.99 -0.63 -11.25
CA ASN A 14 -2.21 0.56 -11.61
C ASN A 14 -0.93 0.68 -10.79
N PHE A 15 -0.07 1.63 -11.13
CA PHE A 15 1.11 1.91 -10.30
C PHE A 15 0.70 2.50 -8.94
N ALA A 16 1.41 2.07 -7.92
CA ALA A 16 1.30 2.51 -6.54
C ALA A 16 2.70 2.73 -5.97
N GLU A 17 2.78 3.50 -4.90
CA GLU A 17 4.01 3.76 -4.17
C GLU A 17 4.05 2.93 -2.89
N ARG A 18 5.19 2.30 -2.64
CA ARG A 18 5.49 1.60 -1.39
C ARG A 18 6.63 2.30 -0.67
N GLN A 19 6.38 2.67 0.58
CA GLN A 19 7.35 3.26 1.49
C GLN A 19 7.73 2.25 2.57
N HIS A 20 9.01 1.97 2.70
CA HIS A 20 9.59 1.25 3.84
C HIS A 20 10.16 2.26 4.82
N ILE A 21 9.52 2.39 5.98
CA ILE A 21 9.92 3.30 7.06
C ILE A 21 10.57 2.43 8.15
N LEU A 22 11.89 2.25 8.02
CA LEU A 22 12.64 1.30 8.85
C LEU A 22 12.62 1.64 10.34
N GLU A 23 12.59 2.93 10.66
CA GLU A 23 12.63 3.46 12.02
C GLU A 23 11.40 3.07 12.86
N HIS A 24 10.25 2.92 12.19
CA HIS A 24 8.98 2.55 12.83
C HIS A 24 8.54 1.12 12.50
N HIS A 25 9.36 0.37 11.77
CA HIS A 25 8.99 -0.94 11.24
C HIS A 25 7.67 -0.91 10.46
N LEU A 26 7.49 0.10 9.59
CA LEU A 26 6.28 0.28 8.80
C LEU A 26 6.53 0.05 7.32
N ILE A 27 5.54 -0.55 6.66
CA ILE A 27 5.42 -0.60 5.21
C ILE A 27 4.08 0.05 4.87
N SER A 28 4.13 1.17 4.15
CA SER A 28 2.94 1.84 3.60
C SER A 28 2.88 1.63 2.10
N THR A 29 1.76 1.15 1.58
CA THR A 29 1.49 1.05 0.14
C THR A 29 0.27 1.91 -0.18
N ALA A 30 0.44 2.93 -1.03
CA ALA A 30 -0.62 3.86 -1.40
C ALA A 30 -0.78 3.95 -2.93
N CYS A 31 -2.01 3.96 -3.42
CA CYS A 31 -2.31 4.12 -4.84
C CYS A 31 -3.20 5.34 -5.08
N SER A 32 -2.69 6.31 -5.83
CA SER A 32 -3.43 7.53 -6.19
C SER A 32 -4.54 7.33 -7.22
N HIS A 33 -4.60 6.19 -7.91
CA HIS A 33 -5.62 5.93 -8.93
C HIS A 33 -6.94 5.41 -8.34
N CYS A 34 -6.87 4.63 -7.26
CA CYS A 34 -8.04 4.00 -6.66
C CYS A 34 -8.05 4.18 -5.15
N ASP A 35 -7.35 5.17 -4.63
CA ASP A 35 -7.26 5.47 -3.20
C ASP A 35 -6.90 4.30 -2.29
N TYR A 36 -6.30 3.21 -2.81
CA TYR A 36 -5.92 2.06 -2.01
C TYR A 36 -4.82 2.45 -1.02
N LEU A 37 -4.98 2.10 0.24
CA LEU A 37 -4.00 2.28 1.31
C LEU A 37 -3.83 0.98 2.10
N LEU A 38 -2.58 0.60 2.34
CA LEU A 38 -2.24 -0.47 3.27
C LEU A 38 -1.00 -0.07 4.08
N ILE A 39 -1.15 0.01 5.40
CA ILE A 39 -0.07 0.21 6.35
C ILE A 39 0.07 -1.07 7.16
N SER A 40 1.27 -1.64 7.18
CA SER A 40 1.56 -2.90 7.86
C SER A 40 2.89 -2.84 8.63
N CYS A 41 3.02 -3.69 9.65
CA CYS A 41 4.27 -3.86 10.37
C CYS A 41 5.25 -4.68 9.52
N SER A 42 6.46 -4.17 9.28
CA SER A 42 7.49 -4.87 8.50
C SER A 42 8.06 -6.11 9.20
N LEU A 43 7.94 -6.20 10.52
CA LEU A 43 8.45 -7.33 11.31
C LEU A 43 7.44 -8.49 11.39
N THR A 44 6.15 -8.17 11.61
CA THR A 44 5.11 -9.19 11.86
C THR A 44 4.19 -9.42 10.66
N GLY A 45 4.14 -8.48 9.71
CA GLY A 45 3.18 -8.48 8.60
C GLY A 45 1.75 -8.07 9.00
N ASN A 46 1.50 -7.78 10.29
CA ASN A 46 0.18 -7.37 10.75
C ASN A 46 -0.26 -6.06 10.08
N VAL A 47 -1.52 -6.01 9.67
CA VAL A 47 -2.15 -4.79 9.15
C VAL A 47 -2.42 -3.84 10.31
N LEU A 48 -1.96 -2.61 10.17
CA LEU A 48 -2.22 -1.54 11.14
C LEU A 48 -3.37 -0.65 10.67
N GLU A 49 -3.39 -0.32 9.38
CA GLU A 49 -4.45 0.45 8.75
C GLU A 49 -4.63 -0.02 7.31
N CYS A 50 -5.87 -0.10 6.85
CA CYS A 50 -6.15 -0.41 5.47
C CYS A 50 -7.41 0.29 4.97
N TYR A 51 -7.37 0.66 3.70
CA TYR A 51 -8.51 1.15 2.95
C TYR A 51 -8.43 0.58 1.53
N ALA A 52 -9.47 -0.15 1.14
CA ALA A 52 -9.58 -0.74 -0.18
C ALA A 52 -10.97 -0.40 -0.75
N PRO A 53 -11.09 0.62 -1.60
CA PRO A 53 -12.37 0.91 -2.21
C PRO A 53 -12.72 -0.18 -3.22
N GLY A 54 -14.01 -0.49 -3.30
CA GLY A 54 -14.51 -1.46 -4.27
C GLY A 54 -14.17 -1.01 -5.69
N ILE A 55 -13.36 -1.79 -6.39
CA ILE A 55 -13.22 -1.64 -7.84
C ILE A 55 -14.49 -2.20 -8.48
N GLY A 56 -15.32 -1.32 -9.04
CA GLY A 56 -16.45 -1.77 -9.85
C GLY A 56 -15.95 -2.71 -10.93
N LEU A 57 -16.56 -3.89 -11.06
CA LEU A 57 -16.32 -4.76 -12.21
C LEU A 57 -16.63 -3.93 -13.45
N ARG A 58 -15.60 -3.63 -14.23
CA ARG A 58 -15.76 -3.03 -15.56
C ARG A 58 -16.40 -4.12 -16.43
N ASN A 59 -17.69 -3.93 -16.71
CA ASN A 59 -18.49 -4.74 -17.64
C ASN A 59 -17.90 -4.69 -19.05
#